data_AF-A0A640NZQ7-F1
#
_entry.id   AF-A0A640NZQ7-F1
#
_cell.length_a   1.000
_cell.length_b   1.000
_cell.length_c   1.000
_cell.angle_alpha   90.00
_cell.angle_beta   90.00
_cell.angle_gamma   90.00
#
_symmetry.space_group_name_H-M   'P 1'
#
loop_
_entity.id
_entity.type
_entity.pdbx_description
1 polymer ?
#
loop_
_entity_poly.entity_id
_entity_poly.type
_entity_poly.pdbx_seq_one_letter_code
_entity_poly.pdbx_strand_id
1 'polypeptide(L)' 'MTANDSTEKTEDRSLNNHAALKTSIANGDVEEVKARLEGHSLDELEKSYLIDLARLSNNSEIEKLIKATPEN' A
#
# COMPACT_ATOMS: atom_id res chain seq x y z
N MET A 1 -29.50 4.81 -24.10
CA MET A 1 -29.43 3.32 -24.11
C MET A 1 -27.97 2.96 -24.36
N THR A 2 -27.09 3.09 -23.36
CA THR A 2 -26.66 2.08 -22.35
C THR A 2 -25.92 0.87 -22.94
N ALA A 3 -24.60 0.84 -22.71
CA ALA A 3 -23.72 -0.30 -22.42
C ALA A 3 -22.29 0.30 -22.39
N ASN A 4 -21.76 0.79 -21.26
CA ASN A 4 -21.28 0.05 -20.09
C ASN A 4 -20.17 -0.95 -20.48
N ASP A 5 -18.94 -0.44 -20.60
CA ASP A 5 -17.72 -1.21 -20.30
C ASP A 5 -16.62 -0.22 -19.91
N SER A 6 -16.57 0.08 -18.61
CA SER A 6 -15.45 0.76 -17.96
C SER A 6 -14.76 -0.28 -17.07
N THR A 7 -14.28 -1.37 -17.67
CA THR A 7 -13.67 -2.47 -16.93
C THR A 7 -12.43 -2.98 -17.64
N GLU A 8 -11.55 -2.09 -18.06
CA GLU A 8 -10.20 -2.50 -18.42
C GLU A 8 -9.18 -1.57 -17.76
N LYS A 9 -8.36 -2.18 -16.90
CA LYS A 9 -7.04 -1.74 -16.45
C LYS A 9 -6.92 -1.08 -15.06
N THR A 10 -7.43 -1.74 -14.03
CA THR A 10 -7.05 -1.46 -12.62
C THR A 10 -6.24 -2.59 -11.96
N GLU A 11 -5.84 -3.62 -12.70
CA GLU A 11 -5.11 -4.77 -12.13
C GLU A 11 -3.60 -4.71 -12.39
N ASP A 12 -3.15 -4.05 -13.47
CA ASP A 12 -1.72 -3.98 -13.85
C ASP A 12 -0.87 -3.01 -13.02
N ARG A 13 -1.48 -2.06 -12.30
CA ARG A 13 -0.74 -1.12 -11.42
C ARG A 13 -0.47 -1.69 -10.02
N SER A 14 -1.22 -2.71 -9.62
CA SER A 14 -1.16 -3.26 -8.26
C SER A 14 0.20 -3.87 -7.94
N LEU A 15 0.83 -4.59 -8.86
CA LEU A 15 2.13 -5.24 -8.62
C LEU A 15 3.29 -4.24 -8.56
N ASN A 16 3.32 -3.26 -9.47
CA ASN A 16 4.40 -2.27 -9.52
C ASN A 16 4.30 -1.27 -8.35
N ASN A 17 3.07 -0.92 -7.92
CA ASN A 17 2.85 -0.14 -6.71
C ASN A 17 3.31 -0.90 -5.46
N HIS A 18 3.09 -2.22 -5.41
CA HIS A 18 3.44 -3.00 -4.23
C HIS A 18 4.96 -3.18 -4.08
N ALA A 19 5.71 -3.36 -5.19
CA ALA A 19 7.18 -3.39 -5.14
C ALA A 19 7.77 -2.04 -4.70
N ALA A 20 7.26 -0.93 -5.23
CA ALA A 20 7.70 0.40 -4.85
C ALA A 20 7.35 0.74 -3.39
N LEU A 21 6.16 0.35 -2.93
CA LEU A 21 5.75 0.50 -1.53
C LEU A 21 6.69 -0.27 -0.58
N LYS A 22 6.94 -1.55 -0.85
CA LYS A 22 7.87 -2.36 -0.04
C LYS A 22 9.27 -1.75 0.01
N THR A 23 9.76 -1.26 -1.12
CA THR A 23 11.06 -0.58 -1.21
C THR A 23 11.08 0.70 -0.38
N SER A 24 10.00 1.49 -0.42
CA SER A 24 9.87 2.73 0.37
C SER A 24 9.88 2.41 1.86
N ILE A 25 9.18 1.35 2.28
CA ILE A 25 9.18 0.88 3.68
C ILE A 25 10.59 0.44 4.11
N ALA A 26 11.26 -0.36 3.29
CA ALA A 26 12.61 -0.83 3.57
C ALA A 26 13.64 0.31 3.65
N ASN A 27 13.45 1.36 2.85
CA ASN A 27 14.28 2.56 2.89
C ASN A 27 13.93 3.51 4.05
N GLY A 28 12.79 3.31 4.73
CA GLY A 28 12.30 4.20 5.78
C GLY A 28 11.68 5.50 5.26
N ASP A 29 11.23 5.52 4.00
CA ASP A 29 10.73 6.73 3.34
C ASP A 29 9.24 6.95 3.65
N VAL A 30 8.97 7.63 4.76
CA VAL A 30 7.62 7.82 5.33
C VAL A 30 6.67 8.53 4.37
N GLU A 31 7.12 9.62 3.75
CA GLU A 31 6.31 10.46 2.86
C GLU A 31 5.86 9.67 1.62
N GLU A 32 6.78 8.91 1.05
CA GLU A 32 6.54 8.08 -0.11
C GLU A 32 5.63 6.88 0.22
N VAL A 33 5.78 6.28 1.41
CA VAL A 33 4.85 5.25 1.90
C VAL A 33 3.44 5.85 2.05
N LYS A 34 3.32 7.03 2.65
CA LYS A 34 2.04 7.71 2.84
C LYS A 34 1.37 8.01 1.50
N ALA A 35 2.09 8.60 0.55
CA ALA A 35 1.57 8.93 -0.78
C ALA A 35 1.08 7.69 -1.55
N ARG A 36 1.71 6.53 -1.31
CA ARG A 36 1.32 5.26 -1.92
C ARG A 36 0.12 4.58 -1.24
N LEU A 37 -0.06 4.81 0.06
CA LEU A 37 -1.19 4.31 0.83
C LEU A 37 -2.43 5.23 0.73
N GLU A 38 -2.25 6.51 0.41
CA GLU A 38 -3.35 7.45 0.24
C GLU A 38 -4.27 7.03 -0.92
N GLY A 39 -5.55 6.82 -0.59
CA GLY A 39 -6.57 6.40 -1.57
C GLY A 39 -6.56 4.90 -1.89
N HIS A 40 -5.74 4.11 -1.21
CA HIS A 40 -5.72 2.65 -1.30
C HIS A 40 -6.19 2.01 0.01
N SER A 41 -6.93 0.91 -0.13
CA SER A 41 -7.27 0.03 0.98
C SER A 41 -6.38 -1.20 0.90
N LEU A 42 -5.94 -1.71 2.05
CA LEU A 42 -5.12 -2.92 2.14
C LEU A 42 -5.98 -4.11 2.54
N ASP A 43 -5.66 -5.29 2.04
CA ASP A 43 -6.20 -6.53 2.59
C ASP A 43 -5.52 -6.85 3.95
N GLU A 44 -6.18 -7.61 4.82
CA GLU A 44 -5.66 -7.99 6.15
C GLU A 44 -4.25 -8.62 6.06
N LEU A 45 -4.03 -9.50 5.07
CA LEU A 45 -2.75 -10.17 4.86
C LEU A 45 -1.67 -9.17 4.42
N GLU A 46 -2.03 -8.27 3.50
CA GLU A 46 -1.12 -7.26 2.98
C GLU A 46 -0.73 -6.26 4.07
N LYS A 47 -1.72 -5.79 4.85
CA LYS A 47 -1.50 -4.90 5.99
C LYS A 47 -0.60 -5.51 7.04
N SER A 48 -0.82 -6.76 7.40
CA SER A 48 0.02 -7.50 8.35
C SER A 48 1.47 -7.62 7.86
N TYR A 49 1.65 -7.96 6.59
CA TYR A 49 2.98 -8.06 5.97
C TYR A 49 3.73 -6.72 5.95
N LEU A 50 3.05 -5.62 5.61
CA LEU A 50 3.66 -4.29 5.57
C LEU A 50 4.04 -3.81 6.98
N ILE A 51 3.24 -4.13 8.02
CA ILE A 51 3.57 -3.86 9.41
C ILE A 51 4.87 -4.57 9.82
N ASP A 52 5.03 -5.84 9.45
CA ASP A 52 6.24 -6.58 9.76
C ASP A 52 7.47 -6.02 9.03
N LEU A 53 7.32 -5.57 7.78
CA LEU A 53 8.36 -4.85 7.04
C LEU A 53 8.75 -3.53 7.74
N ALA A 54 7.77 -2.78 8.25
CA ALA A 54 8.01 -1.53 8.97
C ALA A 54 8.81 -1.78 10.26
N ARG A 55 8.47 -2.86 10.98
CA ARG A 55 9.19 -3.31 12.18
C ARG A 55 10.62 -3.75 11.87
N LEU A 56 10.80 -4.51 10.78
CA LEU A 56 12.13 -4.93 10.33
C LEU A 56 13.01 -3.72 9.98
N SER A 57 12.41 -2.67 9.43
CA SER A 57 13.08 -1.41 9.11
C SER A 57 13.24 -0.49 10.33
N ASN A 58 12.76 -0.92 11.51
CA ASN A 58 12.76 -0.18 12.76
C ASN A 58 12.10 1.21 12.67
N ASN A 59 11.08 1.33 11.80
CA ASN A 59 10.38 2.57 11.50
C ASN A 59 8.95 2.57 12.05
N SER A 60 8.81 3.04 13.30
CA SER A 60 7.53 3.10 14.00
C SER A 60 6.51 4.06 13.36
N GLU A 61 6.96 5.05 12.60
CA GLU A 61 6.07 5.99 11.89
C GLU A 61 5.36 5.30 10.72
N ILE A 62 6.10 4.50 9.95
CA ILE A 62 5.55 3.70 8.86
C ILE A 62 4.56 2.64 9.38
N GLU A 63 4.88 1.99 10.50
CA GLU A 63 3.94 1.05 11.15
C GLU A 63 2.60 1.73 11.49
N LYS A 64 2.63 2.97 11.97
CA LYS A 64 1.40 3.73 12.28
C LYS A 64 0.62 4.09 11.02
N LEU A 65 1.30 4.51 9.95
CA LEU A 65 0.66 4.82 8.67
C LEU A 65 -0.09 3.61 8.13
N ILE A 66 0.57 2.45 8.07
CA ILE A 66 -0.02 1.21 7.56
C ILE A 66 -1.21 0.78 8.43
N LYS A 67 -1.10 0.91 9.76
CA LYS A 67 -2.21 0.62 10.69
C LYS A 67 -3.42 1.54 10.49
N ALA A 68 -3.18 2.80 10.14
CA ALA A 68 -4.22 3.79 9.88
C ALA A 68 -4.88 3.64 8.49
N THR A 69 -4.25 2.90 7.57
CA THR A 69 -4.84 2.62 6.26
C THR A 69 -6.09 1.73 6.40
N PRO A 70 -7.20 2.08 5.71
CA PRO A 70 -8.42 1.28 5.74
C PRO A 70 -8.21 -0.12 5.18
N GLU A 71 -8.91 -1.08 5.76
CA GLU A 71 -8.95 -2.47 5.30
C GLU A 71 -10.16 -2.67 4.38
N ASN A 72 -9.98 -3.39 3.27
CA ASN A 72 -11.06 -3.68 2.31
C ASN A 72 -11.74 -5.03 2.59
#